data_AF-A0A819H7Z3-F1
#
_entry.id   AF-A0A819H7Z3-F1
#
_cell.length_a   1.000
_cell.length_b   1.000
_cell.length_c   1.000
_cell.angle_alpha   90.00
_cell.angle_beta   90.00
_cell.angle_gamma   90.00
#
_symmetry.space_group_name_H-M   'P 1'
#
loop_
_entity.id
_entity.type
_entity.pdbx_description
1 polymer ?
#
loop_
_entity_poly.entity_id
_entity_poly.type
_entity_poly.pdbx_seq_one_letter_code
_entity_poly.pdbx_strand_id
1 'polypeptide(L)'
;HGGYFADDPKKSHDYTVSNATDQTRVMFYNKVLLGNESIQNVADQTLISAPKGFHSVRGTAFPYTEYIIYRYGQALPYLKITYKA
;
A
#
# COMPACT_ATOMS: atom_id res chain seq x y z
N HIS A 1 -5.69 -6.62 10.52
CA HIS A 1 -4.86 -6.76 9.30
C HIS A 1 -5.42 -5.85 8.22
N GLY A 2 -4.57 -5.03 7.59
CA GLY A 2 -4.95 -4.08 6.55
C GLY A 2 -4.29 -4.37 5.22
N GLY A 3 -4.78 -3.76 4.14
CA GLY A 3 -4.14 -3.74 2.83
C GLY A 3 -3.22 -2.54 2.71
N TYR A 4 -1.97 -2.77 2.27
CA TYR A 4 -0.92 -1.77 2.15
C TYR A 4 -0.73 -1.36 0.69
N PHE A 5 -0.65 -0.05 0.45
CA PHE A 5 -0.52 0.54 -0.87
C PHE A 5 0.54 1.66 -0.84
N ALA A 6 1.18 1.90 -1.98
CA ALA A 6 2.13 2.97 -2.18
C ALA A 6 1.82 3.71 -3.49
N ASP A 7 2.10 5.01 -3.51
CA ASP A 7 2.04 5.85 -4.71
C ASP A 7 3.33 5.79 -5.53
N ASP A 8 4.46 5.47 -4.89
CA ASP A 8 5.72 5.17 -5.55
C ASP A 8 5.79 3.69 -6.01
N PRO A 9 5.86 3.41 -7.32
CA PRO A 9 5.96 2.04 -7.83
C PRO A 9 7.25 1.34 -7.43
N LYS A 10 8.35 2.07 -7.16
CA LYS A 10 9.60 1.46 -6.68
C LYS A 10 9.40 0.78 -5.33
N LYS A 11 8.69 1.42 -4.39
CA LYS A 11 8.40 0.80 -3.10
C LYS A 11 7.63 -0.51 -3.28
N SER A 12 6.58 -0.50 -4.09
CA SER A 12 5.79 -1.71 -4.37
C SER A 12 6.62 -2.79 -5.08
N HIS A 13 7.52 -2.38 -5.99
CA HIS A 13 8.47 -3.27 -6.65
C HIS A 13 9.42 -3.95 -5.66
N ASP A 14 9.92 -3.22 -4.65
CA ASP A 14 10.87 -3.75 -3.68
C ASP A 14 10.27 -4.87 -2.79
N TYR A 15 8.93 -5.05 -2.78
CA TYR A 15 8.25 -6.21 -2.16
C TYR A 15 8.25 -7.48 -3.02
N THR A 16 8.78 -7.43 -4.25
CA THR A 16 8.93 -8.62 -5.10
C THR A 16 10.28 -9.30 -4.87
N VAL A 17 10.33 -10.64 -4.91
CA VAL A 17 11.56 -11.41 -4.63
C VAL A 17 12.63 -11.09 -5.69
N SER A 18 13.81 -10.65 -5.25
CA SER A 18 14.82 -9.98 -6.10
C SER A 18 15.78 -10.90 -6.86
N ASN A 19 15.73 -12.22 -6.67
CA ASN A 19 16.92 -13.05 -6.94
C ASN A 19 16.90 -13.78 -8.30
N ALA A 20 15.91 -13.54 -9.16
CA ALA A 20 15.83 -14.17 -10.48
C ALA A 20 15.93 -13.11 -11.58
N THR A 21 16.99 -13.19 -12.39
CA THR A 21 17.31 -12.29 -13.52
C THR A 21 16.31 -12.35 -14.68
N ASP A 22 15.41 -13.34 -14.70
CA ASP A 22 14.40 -13.53 -15.76
C ASP A 22 12.97 -13.65 -15.20
N GLN A 23 12.68 -12.98 -14.07
CA GLN A 23 11.35 -13.05 -13.49
C GLN A 23 10.38 -12.05 -14.14
N THR A 24 9.30 -12.57 -14.70
CA THR A 24 8.12 -11.77 -15.02
C THR A 24 7.43 -11.39 -13.71
N ARG A 25 7.21 -10.10 -13.48
CA ARG A 25 6.60 -9.54 -12.28
C ARG A 25 5.22 -8.98 -12.57
N VAL A 26 4.38 -8.94 -11.54
CA VAL A 26 3.01 -8.41 -11.60
C VAL A 26 2.84 -7.35 -10.52
N MET A 27 2.39 -6.17 -10.91
CA MET A 27 1.98 -5.10 -10.00
C MET A 27 0.50 -4.77 -10.24
N PHE A 28 -0.28 -4.66 -9.17
CA PHE A 28 -1.65 -4.19 -9.23
C PHE A 28 -1.71 -2.70 -8.95
N TYR A 29 -2.18 -1.93 -9.93
CA TYR A 29 -2.55 -0.54 -9.72
C TYR A 29 -4.03 -0.49 -9.36
N ASN A 30 -4.34 0.05 -8.18
CA ASN A 30 -5.67 0.05 -7.60
C ASN A 30 -6.16 1.48 -7.42
N LYS A 31 -7.45 1.73 -7.65
CA LYS A 31 -8.12 2.93 -7.14
C LYS A 31 -8.49 2.67 -5.69
N VAL A 32 -7.95 3.46 -4.77
CA VAL A 32 -8.15 3.28 -3.33
C VAL A 32 -8.98 4.43 -2.75
N LEU A 33 -10.08 4.09 -2.08
CA LEU A 33 -10.97 5.01 -1.38
C LEU A 33 -10.43 5.27 0.03
N LEU A 34 -9.53 6.26 0.13
CA LEU A 34 -8.84 6.61 1.38
C LEU A 34 -9.76 7.29 2.41
N GLY A 35 -10.72 8.10 1.96
CA GLY A 35 -11.61 8.84 2.85
C GLY A 35 -10.84 9.82 3.75
N ASN A 36 -11.26 9.95 5.01
CA ASN A 36 -10.54 10.72 6.02
C ASN A 36 -9.32 9.94 6.53
N GLU A 37 -8.11 10.48 6.33
CA GLU A 37 -6.84 9.81 6.59
C GLU A 37 -6.28 10.14 7.97
N SER A 38 -5.87 9.12 8.73
CA SER A 38 -5.07 9.33 9.94
C SER A 38 -3.59 9.37 9.56
N ILE A 39 -2.97 10.54 9.70
CA ILE A 39 -1.54 10.72 9.40
C ILE A 39 -0.70 10.18 10.56
N GLN A 40 0.22 9.26 10.26
CA GLN A 40 1.11 8.63 11.23
C GLN A 40 2.57 8.92 10.83
N ASN A 41 3.31 9.54 11.75
CA ASN A 41 4.71 9.89 11.57
C ASN A 41 5.67 8.96 12.33
N VAL A 42 5.14 7.91 12.96
CA VAL A 42 5.89 6.85 13.64
C VAL A 42 5.21 5.52 13.32
N ALA A 43 6.00 4.43 13.27
CA ALA A 43 5.45 3.09 13.11
C ALA A 43 4.70 2.66 14.38
N ASP A 44 3.44 2.26 14.24
CA ASP A 44 2.65 1.67 15.31
C ASP A 44 2.20 0.27 14.88
N GLN A 45 2.81 -0.75 15.49
CA GLN A 45 2.53 -2.15 15.20
C GLN A 45 1.26 -2.66 15.90
N THR A 46 0.64 -1.86 16.77
CA THR A 46 -0.58 -2.21 17.49
C THR A 46 -1.85 -1.85 16.70
N LEU A 47 -1.72 -1.06 15.63
CA LEU A 47 -2.85 -0.67 14.77
C LEU A 47 -3.40 -1.86 13.99
N ILE A 48 -4.58 -2.32 14.41
CA ILE A 48 -5.37 -3.36 13.72
C ILE A 48 -6.50 -2.80 12.86
N SER A 49 -6.83 -1.51 13.03
CA SER A 49 -7.86 -0.75 12.32
C SER A 49 -7.47 0.73 12.20
N ALA A 50 -8.13 1.48 11.30
CA ALA A 50 -8.00 2.94 11.30
C ALA A 50 -8.48 3.53 12.64
N PRO A 51 -7.82 4.58 13.17
CA PRO A 51 -8.28 5.25 14.38
C PRO A 51 -9.71 5.78 14.26
N LYS A 52 -10.39 5.97 15.40
CA LYS A 52 -11.78 6.45 15.43
C LYS A 52 -11.91 7.79 14.69
N GLY A 53 -12.88 7.86 13.77
CA GLY A 53 -13.12 9.05 12.93
C GLY A 53 -12.34 9.06 11.61
N PHE A 54 -11.49 8.07 11.37
CA PHE A 54 -10.71 7.91 10.14
C PHE A 54 -11.10 6.63 9.40
N HIS A 55 -10.74 6.58 8.12
CA HIS A 55 -11.08 5.52 7.18
C HIS A 55 -9.84 4.77 6.66
N SER A 56 -8.69 5.41 6.75
CA SER A 56 -7.38 4.87 6.35
C SER A 56 -6.29 5.45 7.25
N VAL A 57 -5.08 4.91 7.10
CA VAL A 57 -3.86 5.46 7.68
C VAL A 57 -2.94 5.87 6.54
N ARG A 58 -2.30 7.03 6.69
CA ARG A 58 -1.21 7.50 5.85
C ARG A 58 0.08 7.56 6.65
N GLY A 59 1.02 6.68 6.34
CA GLY A 59 2.35 6.67 6.95
C GLY A 59 3.30 7.63 6.23
N THR A 60 3.93 8.54 6.97
CA THR A 60 4.87 9.55 6.44
C THR A 60 6.25 9.51 7.10
N ALA A 61 6.50 8.53 7.97
CA ALA A 61 7.74 8.41 8.76
C ALA A 61 8.96 7.96 7.94
N PHE A 62 8.72 7.37 6.77
CA PHE A 62 9.72 6.69 5.95
C PHE A 62 9.88 7.38 4.58
N PRO A 63 10.93 7.06 3.82
CA PRO A 63 11.21 7.72 2.53
C PRO A 63 10.06 7.65 1.51
N TYR A 64 9.18 6.66 1.66
CA TYR A 64 8.02 6.48 0.80
C TYR A 64 6.75 6.55 1.63
N THR A 65 5.78 7.32 1.14
CA THR A 65 4.44 7.35 1.72
C THR A 65 3.81 5.96 1.63
N GLU A 66 3.08 5.58 2.67
CA GLU A 66 2.29 4.35 2.70
C GLU A 66 0.84 4.66 3.01
N TYR A 67 -0.06 3.92 2.40
CA TYR A 67 -1.48 4.01 2.65
C TYR A 67 -2.00 2.65 3.10
N ILE A 68 -2.75 2.63 4.20
CA ILE A 68 -3.31 1.41 4.78
C ILE A 68 -4.83 1.54 4.86
N ILE A 69 -5.53 0.57 4.30
CA ILE A 69 -6.98 0.42 4.42
C ILE A 69 -7.33 -0.85 5.19
N TYR A 70 -8.49 -0.85 5.84
CA TYR A 70 -8.89 -1.95 6.74
C TYR A 70 -10.23 -2.60 6.37
N ARG A 71 -10.97 -2.06 5.39
CA ARG A 71 -12.27 -2.59 4.97
C ARG A 71 -12.21 -3.13 3.54
N TYR A 72 -12.87 -4.26 3.33
CA TYR A 72 -13.12 -4.79 1.98
C TYR A 72 -13.92 -3.77 1.16
N GLY A 73 -13.58 -3.65 -0.12
CA GLY A 73 -14.21 -2.70 -1.04
C GLY A 73 -13.60 -1.29 -1.07
N GLN A 74 -12.66 -0.95 -0.17
CA GLN A 74 -11.93 0.31 -0.25
C GLN A 74 -10.83 0.32 -1.34
N ALA A 75 -10.37 -0.85 -1.82
CA ALA A 75 -9.46 -0.94 -2.96
C ALA A 75 -10.16 -1.65 -4.12
N LEU A 76 -10.15 -0.99 -5.28
CA LEU A 76 -10.70 -1.51 -6.53
C LEU A 76 -9.54 -1.71 -7.51
N PRO A 77 -9.23 -2.96 -7.91
CA PRO A 77 -8.25 -3.22 -8.95
C PRO A 77 -8.60 -2.47 -10.23
N TYR A 78 -7.65 -1.69 -10.74
CA TYR A 78 -7.85 -0.89 -11.95
C TYR A 78 -7.02 -1.44 -13.10
N LEU A 79 -5.73 -1.72 -12.87
CA LEU A 79 -4.83 -2.29 -13.87
C LEU A 79 -3.97 -3.40 -13.26
N LYS A 80 -3.69 -4.42 -14.07
CA LYS A 80 -2.65 -5.41 -13.83
C LYS A 80 -1.48 -5.09 -14.76
N ILE A 81 -0.34 -4.73 -14.18
CA ILE A 81 0.87 -4.40 -14.91
C ILE A 81 1.79 -5.61 -14.86
N THR A 82 2.16 -6.14 -16.02
CA THR A 82 3.14 -7.22 -16.14
C THR A 82 4.42 -6.68 -16.77
N TYR A 83 5.55 -6.87 -16.11
CA TYR A 83 6.83 -6.28 -16.51
C TYR A 83 8.02 -7.20 -16.19
N LYS A 84 9.16 -6.97 -16.85
CA LYS A 84 10.43 -7.60 -16.51
C LYS A 84 11.19 -6.73 -15.50
N ALA A 85 11.81 -7.38 -14.51
CA ALA A 85 12.59 -6.72 -13.46
C ALA A 85 13.84 -6.02 -14.00
#